data_AF-A0A1J1LSG1-F1
#
_entry.id   AF-A0A1J1LSG1-F1
#
_cell.length_a   1.000
_cell.length_b   1.000
_cell.length_c   1.000
_cell.angle_alpha   90.00
_cell.angle_beta   90.00
_cell.angle_gamma   90.00
#
_symmetry.space_group_name_H-M   'P 1'
#
loop_
_entity.id
_entity.type
_entity.pdbx_description
1 polymer ?
#
loop_
_entity_poly.entity_id
_entity_poly.type
_entity_poly.pdbx_seq_one_letter_code
_entity_poly.pdbx_strand_id
1 'polypeptide(L)'
;MAAGLSLVTTAAFVLLGLGTLALEIQYRLRPGNKLELTQGEWNLDLSDSTHYVLRGEMEFRNLTPNLEIMLPEVTAQLHLLSKASLDGIKHTIKVISAHLDAPSREDNYWFGYIVKVKKTTRIKVLVEIEGQDLSALQSAWVKVDYITYGPEGRIPKVRHVVLPLKYPDPTLAPNKRIIEGIAEVYPIRTHLLTHIDHPVEVIKKYVLPYAQPGDIVTLGETPVALMQGRFFHPTQIKPGWVAKRVCYFFMPTSSLATACGMQTLVDVVGPARVLFAIVVGTLAKLLGKPGVFYQLAGEQARLIDDVTGTLPPYDQFIVLGPDDPQNVVNTLQQETGLGAAIVDVNDLKAVKILAATPGLSTALIKQALRSNPAGNADEQTPLVLIRPL
;
A
#
# COMPACT_ATOMS: atom_id res chain seq x y z
N MET A 1 35.85 21.79 -52.67
CA MET A 1 36.39 20.92 -51.60
C MET A 1 36.06 21.41 -50.18
N ALA A 2 36.09 22.72 -49.88
CA ALA A 2 35.83 23.23 -48.52
C ALA A 2 34.40 22.96 -47.96
N ALA A 3 33.36 23.00 -48.80
CA ALA A 3 31.97 22.76 -48.36
C ALA A 3 31.69 21.29 -47.99
N GLY A 4 32.32 20.33 -48.68
CA GLY A 4 32.18 18.90 -48.37
C GLY A 4 32.87 18.50 -47.06
N LEU A 5 33.99 19.14 -46.73
CA LEU A 5 34.71 18.89 -45.48
C LEU A 5 33.92 19.41 -44.27
N SER A 6 33.28 20.58 -44.40
CA SER A 6 32.42 21.19 -43.35
C SER A 6 31.17 20.37 -43.02
N LEU A 7 30.54 19.78 -44.05
CA LEU A 7 29.37 18.93 -43.87
C LEU A 7 29.73 17.62 -43.15
N VAL A 8 30.86 17.02 -43.51
CA VAL A 8 31.38 15.79 -42.88
C VAL A 8 31.75 16.04 -41.42
N THR A 9 32.40 17.17 -41.11
CA THR A 9 32.70 17.52 -39.70
C THR A 9 31.44 17.77 -38.89
N THR A 10 30.44 18.45 -39.46
CA THR A 10 29.17 18.72 -38.76
C THR A 10 28.41 17.42 -38.48
N ALA A 11 28.33 16.52 -39.46
CA ALA A 11 27.71 15.20 -39.29
C ALA A 11 28.44 14.36 -38.23
N ALA A 12 29.78 14.41 -38.19
CA ALA A 12 30.58 13.73 -37.17
C ALA A 12 30.30 14.26 -35.76
N PHE A 13 30.18 15.58 -35.56
CA PHE A 13 29.81 16.17 -34.27
C PHE A 13 28.39 15.80 -33.83
N VAL A 14 27.42 15.77 -34.76
CA VAL A 14 26.05 15.35 -34.46
C VAL A 14 26.02 13.87 -34.06
N LEU A 15 26.72 12.99 -34.79
CA LEU A 15 26.81 11.57 -34.45
C LEU A 15 27.51 11.35 -33.10
N LEU A 16 28.57 12.10 -32.81
CA LEU A 16 29.24 12.07 -31.50
C LEU A 16 28.30 12.54 -30.39
N GLY A 17 27.54 13.63 -30.62
CA GLY A 17 26.55 14.15 -29.67
C GLY A 17 25.39 13.20 -29.42
N LEU A 18 24.88 12.54 -30.47
CA LEU A 18 23.85 11.50 -30.33
C LEU A 18 24.42 10.26 -29.65
N GLY A 19 25.67 9.89 -29.92
CA GLY A 19 26.37 8.80 -29.27
C GLY A 19 26.58 9.03 -27.77
N THR A 20 27.04 10.22 -27.38
CA THR A 20 27.18 10.59 -25.97
C THR A 20 25.83 10.68 -25.27
N LEU A 21 24.79 11.24 -25.92
CA LEU A 21 23.43 11.26 -25.40
C LEU A 21 22.88 9.84 -25.23
N ALA A 22 23.10 8.95 -26.20
CA ALA A 22 22.68 7.55 -26.11
C ALA A 22 23.40 6.81 -24.98
N LEU A 23 24.71 7.03 -24.80
CA LEU A 23 25.49 6.48 -23.69
C LEU A 23 24.99 7.00 -22.33
N GLU A 24 24.70 8.29 -22.24
CA GLU A 24 24.17 8.91 -21.02
C GLU A 24 22.76 8.42 -20.70
N ILE A 25 21.87 8.31 -21.71
CA ILE A 25 20.54 7.72 -21.57
C ILE A 25 20.68 6.26 -21.14
N GLN A 26 21.51 5.47 -21.82
CA GLN A 26 21.75 4.08 -21.47
C GLN A 26 22.23 3.96 -20.02
N TYR A 27 23.20 4.78 -19.59
CA TYR A 27 23.71 4.81 -18.22
C TYR A 27 22.62 5.15 -17.20
N ARG A 28 21.82 6.19 -17.46
CA ARG A 28 20.69 6.60 -16.60
C ARG A 28 19.56 5.57 -16.55
N LEU A 29 19.41 4.76 -17.60
CA LEU A 29 18.41 3.71 -17.70
C LEU A 29 18.94 2.33 -17.26
N ARG A 30 20.20 2.20 -16.85
CA ARG A 30 20.74 0.91 -16.39
C ARG A 30 19.92 0.40 -15.20
N PRO A 31 19.55 -0.90 -15.18
CA PRO A 31 18.81 -1.46 -14.07
C PRO A 31 19.64 -1.36 -12.79
N GLY A 32 19.08 -0.64 -11.83
CA GLY A 32 19.71 -0.24 -10.58
C GLY A 32 19.82 -1.28 -9.48
N ASN A 33 20.05 -0.81 -8.25
CA ASN A 33 20.09 -1.64 -7.03
C ASN A 33 18.66 -2.09 -6.62
N LYS A 34 18.01 -2.88 -7.47
CA LYS A 34 16.67 -3.46 -7.29
C LYS A 34 16.70 -4.66 -6.34
N LEU A 35 17.15 -4.42 -5.11
CA LEU A 35 16.99 -5.33 -3.99
C LEU A 35 15.81 -4.86 -3.11
N GLU A 36 14.88 -5.78 -2.86
CA GLU A 36 13.65 -5.50 -2.11
C GLU A 36 13.50 -6.48 -0.96
N LEU A 37 13.08 -5.99 0.20
CA LEU A 37 12.70 -6.80 1.34
C LEU A 37 11.20 -7.15 1.23
N THR A 38 10.82 -8.42 1.33
CA THR A 38 9.40 -8.82 1.35
C THR A 38 8.72 -8.39 2.67
N GLN A 39 7.39 -8.47 2.71
CA GLN A 39 6.62 -8.25 3.94
C GLN A 39 6.81 -9.39 4.96
N GLY A 40 7.09 -10.60 4.45
CA GLY A 40 7.36 -11.78 5.25
C GLY A 40 6.12 -12.36 5.92
N GLU A 41 6.36 -13.41 6.69
CA GLU A 41 5.35 -14.03 7.56
C GLU A 41 5.55 -13.54 8.99
N TRP A 42 4.44 -13.32 9.71
CA TRP A 42 4.45 -12.82 11.08
C TRP A 42 3.62 -13.70 12.00
N ASN A 43 4.25 -14.16 13.08
CA ASN A 43 3.59 -14.86 14.17
C ASN A 43 3.50 -13.93 15.38
N LEU A 44 2.28 -13.71 15.87
CA LEU A 44 2.00 -12.79 16.97
C LEU A 44 1.53 -13.59 18.18
N ASP A 45 2.35 -13.62 19.24
CA ASP A 45 1.96 -14.16 20.53
C ASP A 45 1.47 -13.02 21.41
N LEU A 46 0.14 -12.93 21.52
CA LEU A 46 -0.60 -11.88 22.25
C LEU A 46 -1.39 -12.46 23.43
N SER A 47 -1.06 -13.69 23.83
CA SER A 47 -1.83 -14.44 24.82
C SER A 47 -1.72 -13.87 26.24
N ASP A 48 -0.56 -13.29 26.58
CA ASP A 48 -0.28 -12.67 27.86
C ASP A 48 -0.45 -11.14 27.77
N SER A 49 -1.35 -10.57 28.57
CA SER A 49 -1.60 -9.12 28.61
C SER A 49 -0.44 -8.28 29.14
N THR A 50 0.63 -8.90 29.65
CA THR A 50 1.82 -8.21 30.17
C THR A 50 3.05 -8.36 29.29
N HIS A 51 3.02 -9.30 28.35
CA HIS A 51 4.15 -9.60 27.48
C HIS A 51 3.70 -10.09 26.10
N TYR A 52 4.02 -9.31 25.06
CA TYR A 52 3.77 -9.68 23.66
C TYR A 52 5.06 -10.02 22.94
N VAL A 53 5.01 -11.06 22.10
CA VAL A 53 6.14 -11.46 21.26
C VAL A 53 5.74 -11.53 19.79
N LEU A 54 6.35 -10.69 18.96
CA LEU A 54 6.09 -10.63 17.52
C LEU A 54 7.31 -11.17 16.77
N ARG A 55 7.10 -12.19 15.94
CA ARG A 55 8.16 -12.88 15.19
C ARG A 55 7.92 -12.73 13.70
N GLY A 56 8.76 -11.97 13.03
CA GLY A 56 8.72 -11.77 11.57
C GLY A 56 9.83 -12.54 10.87
N GLU A 57 9.51 -13.26 9.80
CA GLU A 57 10.48 -13.85 8.88
C GLU A 57 10.29 -13.24 7.47
N MET A 58 11.28 -12.48 7.01
CA MET A 58 11.23 -11.78 5.73
C MET A 58 12.41 -12.18 4.83
N GLU A 59 12.32 -11.81 3.56
CA GLU A 59 13.29 -12.18 2.55
C GLU A 59 13.74 -10.97 1.73
N PHE A 60 15.05 -10.77 1.62
CA PHE A 60 15.64 -9.88 0.64
C PHE A 60 15.76 -10.61 -0.71
N ARG A 61 15.20 -10.00 -1.75
CA ARG A 61 15.21 -10.52 -3.12
C ARG A 61 16.04 -9.59 -4.01
N ASN A 62 17.10 -10.13 -4.61
CA ASN A 62 17.82 -9.40 -5.64
C ASN A 62 17.10 -9.56 -6.99
N LEU A 63 16.34 -8.53 -7.37
CA LEU A 63 15.64 -8.42 -8.65
C LEU A 63 16.50 -7.74 -9.73
N THR A 64 17.74 -7.36 -9.41
CA THR A 64 18.67 -6.82 -10.40
C THR A 64 19.13 -7.95 -11.34
N PRO A 65 18.96 -7.83 -12.67
CA PRO A 65 19.11 -8.97 -13.59
C PRO A 65 20.49 -9.62 -13.63
N ASN A 66 21.55 -8.81 -13.56
CA ASN A 66 22.92 -9.24 -13.86
C ASN A 66 23.96 -8.75 -12.84
N LEU A 67 23.52 -8.18 -11.71
CA LEU A 67 24.41 -7.58 -10.73
C LEU A 67 24.11 -8.13 -9.33
N GLU A 68 25.17 -8.44 -8.61
CA GLU A 68 25.10 -8.72 -7.19
C GLU A 68 24.88 -7.40 -6.43
N ILE A 69 24.08 -7.46 -5.38
CA ILE A 69 23.79 -6.30 -4.53
C ILE A 69 24.24 -6.63 -3.13
N MET A 70 25.03 -5.73 -2.54
CA MET A 70 25.48 -5.84 -1.17
C MET A 70 24.45 -5.21 -0.23
N LEU A 71 24.32 -5.82 0.94
CA LEU A 71 23.44 -5.44 2.02
C LEU A 71 24.30 -5.20 3.28
N PRO A 72 25.00 -4.05 3.35
CA PRO A 72 25.97 -3.77 4.40
C PRO A 72 25.34 -3.49 5.76
N GLU A 73 24.13 -2.93 5.78
CA GLU A 73 23.46 -2.44 6.98
C GLU A 73 21.98 -2.84 6.94
N VAL A 74 21.50 -3.47 8.02
CA VAL A 74 20.07 -3.69 8.28
C VAL A 74 19.80 -3.44 9.76
N THR A 75 18.80 -2.61 10.04
CA THR A 75 18.35 -2.29 11.39
C THR A 75 16.83 -2.29 11.43
N ALA A 76 16.24 -2.36 12.63
CA ALA A 76 14.80 -2.27 12.78
C ALA A 76 14.42 -1.39 13.97
N GLN A 77 13.30 -0.71 13.84
CA GLN A 77 12.71 0.16 14.86
C GLN A 77 11.24 -0.17 15.04
N LEU A 78 10.73 0.01 16.26
CA LEU A 78 9.34 -0.20 16.62
C LEU A 78 8.67 1.13 16.99
N HIS A 79 7.46 1.36 16.48
CA HIS A 79 6.56 2.41 16.93
C HIS A 79 5.26 1.75 17.38
N LEU A 80 4.87 1.97 18.64
CA LEU A 80 3.63 1.43 19.19
C LEU A 80 2.52 2.48 19.09
N LEU A 81 1.33 2.03 18.72
CA LEU A 81 0.11 2.84 18.75
C LEU A 81 -0.83 2.25 19.80
N SER A 82 -1.39 3.11 20.65
CA SER A 82 -2.22 2.74 21.80
C SER A 82 -3.36 3.71 21.97
N LYS A 83 -4.46 3.25 22.58
CA LYS A 83 -5.55 4.10 23.06
C LYS A 83 -5.27 4.73 24.43
N ALA A 84 -4.20 4.31 25.10
CA ALA A 84 -3.75 4.81 26.40
C ALA A 84 -2.27 5.22 26.34
N SER A 85 -1.74 5.78 27.44
CA SER A 85 -0.31 6.13 27.54
C SER A 85 0.57 4.89 27.32
N LEU A 86 1.74 5.12 26.72
CA LEU A 86 2.80 4.10 26.58
C LEU A 86 3.76 4.11 27.77
N ASP A 87 3.54 4.97 28.78
CA ASP A 87 4.39 5.05 29.96
C ASP A 87 4.46 3.69 30.67
N GLY A 88 5.68 3.26 31.00
CA GLY A 88 5.92 1.96 31.62
C GLY A 88 5.94 0.77 30.66
N ILE A 89 5.60 0.95 29.38
CA ILE A 89 5.78 -0.07 28.35
C ILE A 89 7.22 -0.03 27.84
N LYS A 90 7.90 -1.17 27.91
CA LYS A 90 9.25 -1.37 27.38
C LYS A 90 9.17 -2.28 26.18
N HIS A 91 10.11 -2.14 25.26
CA HIS A 91 10.24 -3.08 24.16
C HIS A 91 11.70 -3.31 23.80
N THR A 92 11.97 -4.47 23.23
CA THR A 92 13.24 -4.78 22.57
C THR A 92 12.97 -5.26 21.16
N ILE A 93 13.89 -4.95 20.25
CA ILE A 93 13.84 -5.41 18.87
C ILE A 93 15.20 -5.99 18.49
N LYS A 94 15.19 -7.20 17.92
CA LYS A 94 16.39 -7.92 17.49
C LYS A 94 16.27 -8.22 16.01
N VAL A 95 17.33 -7.90 15.26
CA VAL A 95 17.49 -8.26 13.86
C VAL A 95 18.46 -9.43 13.79
N ILE A 96 18.00 -10.56 13.28
CA ILE A 96 18.79 -11.79 13.21
C ILE A 96 18.97 -12.14 11.74
N SER A 97 20.22 -12.20 11.28
CA SER A 97 20.50 -12.63 9.92
C SER A 97 20.18 -14.13 9.75
N ALA A 98 19.56 -14.49 8.62
CA ALA A 98 19.28 -15.87 8.28
C ALA A 98 19.81 -16.15 6.86
N HIS A 99 21.12 -15.95 6.70
CA HIS A 99 21.83 -16.21 5.45
C HIS A 99 21.89 -17.72 5.18
N LEU A 100 21.96 -18.08 3.91
CA LEU A 100 21.99 -19.49 3.50
C LEU A 100 23.33 -20.16 3.82
N ASP A 101 24.42 -19.40 3.77
CA ASP A 101 25.81 -19.86 3.78
C ASP A 101 26.63 -19.31 4.95
N ALA A 102 25.99 -18.60 5.89
CA ALA A 102 26.65 -18.07 7.08
C ALA A 102 25.69 -18.06 8.28
N PRO A 103 26.13 -18.54 9.46
CA PRO A 103 25.30 -18.49 10.66
C PRO A 103 25.12 -17.04 11.15
N SER A 104 24.03 -16.79 11.88
CA SER A 104 23.86 -15.53 12.61
C SER A 104 24.90 -15.41 13.71
N ARG A 105 25.27 -14.17 14.03
CA ARG A 105 26.11 -13.88 15.19
C ARG A 105 25.27 -13.85 16.46
N GLU A 106 25.86 -14.24 17.59
CA GLU A 106 25.20 -14.25 18.90
C GLU A 106 24.84 -12.84 19.41
N ASP A 107 25.60 -11.83 18.97
CA ASP A 107 25.36 -10.41 19.30
C ASP A 107 24.26 -9.76 18.45
N ASN A 108 23.61 -10.52 17.55
CA ASN A 108 22.62 -10.03 16.58
C ASN A 108 23.16 -8.94 15.63
N TYR A 109 24.48 -8.81 15.48
CA TYR A 109 25.06 -7.87 14.54
C TYR A 109 24.79 -8.32 13.10
N TRP A 110 24.20 -7.42 12.30
CA TRP A 110 24.08 -7.62 10.87
C TRP A 110 25.44 -7.38 10.20
N PHE A 111 26.10 -8.45 9.77
CA PHE A 111 27.31 -8.33 8.96
C PHE A 111 26.96 -8.15 7.48
N GLY A 112 27.82 -7.42 6.77
CA GLY A 112 27.60 -7.14 5.35
C GLY A 112 27.51 -8.42 4.52
N TYR A 113 26.45 -8.51 3.71
CA TYR A 113 26.15 -9.72 2.94
C TYR A 113 25.96 -9.43 1.45
N ILE A 114 26.40 -10.35 0.58
CA ILE A 114 26.25 -10.22 -0.87
C ILE A 114 25.06 -11.06 -1.32
N VAL A 115 24.01 -10.41 -1.82
CA VAL A 115 22.86 -11.10 -2.40
C VAL A 115 23.13 -11.31 -3.89
N LYS A 116 23.50 -12.54 -4.24
CA LYS A 116 23.81 -12.94 -5.61
C LYS A 116 22.62 -12.73 -6.55
N VAL A 117 22.91 -12.65 -7.84
CA VAL A 117 21.91 -12.47 -8.91
C VAL A 117 20.79 -13.50 -8.80
N LYS A 118 19.53 -13.04 -8.75
CA LYS A 118 18.32 -13.87 -8.60
C LYS A 118 18.34 -14.80 -7.37
N LYS A 119 19.19 -14.53 -6.38
CA LYS A 119 19.21 -15.22 -5.10
C LYS A 119 18.53 -14.36 -4.05
N THR A 120 18.28 -15.00 -2.92
CA THR A 120 17.60 -14.40 -1.78
C THR A 120 18.39 -14.66 -0.51
N THR A 121 18.15 -13.83 0.50
CA THR A 121 18.62 -14.07 1.86
C THR A 121 17.52 -13.68 2.83
N ARG A 122 17.48 -14.33 4.00
CA ARG A 122 16.43 -14.08 4.98
C ARG A 122 16.91 -13.22 6.14
N ILE A 123 15.94 -12.62 6.80
CA ILE A 123 16.08 -11.87 8.05
C ILE A 123 14.94 -12.30 8.97
N LYS A 124 15.25 -12.49 10.25
CA LYS A 124 14.25 -12.62 11.30
C LYS A 124 14.24 -11.36 12.14
N VAL A 125 13.05 -10.87 12.47
CA VAL A 125 12.85 -9.75 13.37
C VAL A 125 12.05 -10.25 14.57
N LEU A 126 12.64 -10.14 15.75
CA LEU A 126 12.00 -10.49 17.00
C LEU A 126 11.72 -9.20 17.78
N VAL A 127 10.44 -8.97 18.10
CA VAL A 127 9.99 -7.86 18.93
C VAL A 127 9.40 -8.43 20.22
N GLU A 128 9.91 -7.99 21.36
CA GLU A 128 9.37 -8.31 22.68
C GLU A 128 8.85 -7.00 23.28
N ILE A 129 7.62 -6.99 23.78
CA ILE A 129 6.97 -5.82 24.39
C ILE A 129 6.49 -6.23 25.77
N GLU A 130 6.90 -5.49 26.79
CA GLU A 130 6.59 -5.77 28.20
C GLU A 130 5.92 -4.55 28.86
N GLY A 131 4.92 -4.80 29.69
CA GLY A 131 4.23 -3.75 30.44
C GLY A 131 3.28 -4.33 31.49
N GLN A 132 2.70 -3.47 32.33
CA GLN A 132 1.72 -3.91 33.34
C GLN A 132 0.39 -4.33 32.71
N ASP A 133 -0.02 -3.64 31.63
CA ASP A 133 -1.20 -3.96 30.83
C ASP A 133 -0.99 -3.46 29.39
N LEU A 134 -1.02 -4.40 28.44
CA LEU A 134 -0.84 -4.14 27.02
C LEU A 134 -2.17 -4.11 26.24
N SER A 135 -3.32 -4.29 26.89
CA SER A 135 -4.64 -4.42 26.26
C SER A 135 -5.13 -3.17 25.50
N ALA A 136 -4.53 -2.01 25.81
CA ALA A 136 -4.76 -0.74 25.14
C ALA A 136 -3.97 -0.60 23.82
N LEU A 137 -2.91 -1.39 23.61
CA LEU A 137 -2.16 -1.39 22.36
C LEU A 137 -3.08 -1.75 21.18
N GLN A 138 -2.94 -1.02 20.10
CA GLN A 138 -3.73 -1.19 18.87
C GLN A 138 -2.92 -1.83 17.77
N SER A 139 -1.71 -1.32 17.54
CA SER A 139 -0.82 -1.82 16.49
C SER A 139 0.65 -1.58 16.82
N ALA A 140 1.50 -2.42 16.22
CA ALA A 140 2.95 -2.30 16.20
C ALA A 140 3.40 -1.97 14.78
N TRP A 141 4.05 -0.81 14.60
CA TRP A 141 4.65 -0.42 13.34
C TRP A 141 6.16 -0.66 13.37
N VAL A 142 6.59 -1.72 12.72
CA VAL A 142 7.99 -2.09 12.55
C VAL A 142 8.53 -1.45 11.28
N LYS A 143 9.61 -0.68 11.41
CA LYS A 143 10.37 -0.10 10.30
C LYS A 143 11.68 -0.88 10.19
N VAL A 144 11.92 -1.54 9.06
CA VAL A 144 13.20 -2.21 8.78
C VAL A 144 13.96 -1.35 7.78
N ASP A 145 14.95 -0.64 8.29
CA ASP A 145 15.85 0.21 7.50
C ASP A 145 17.01 -0.64 7.00
N TYR A 146 17.29 -0.54 5.70
CA TYR A 146 18.38 -1.27 5.07
C TYR A 146 19.03 -0.47 3.95
N ILE A 147 20.31 -0.74 3.73
CA ILE A 147 21.08 -0.11 2.67
C ILE A 147 21.25 -1.09 1.52
N THR A 148 20.91 -0.69 0.30
CA THR A 148 21.33 -1.41 -0.89
C THR A 148 22.59 -0.74 -1.44
N TYR A 149 23.65 -1.53 -1.60
CA TYR A 149 24.95 -1.06 -2.09
C TYR A 149 25.33 -1.82 -3.35
N GLY A 150 25.62 -1.10 -4.42
CA GLY A 150 25.84 -1.66 -5.75
C GLY A 150 26.19 -0.56 -6.76
N PRO A 151 26.04 -0.80 -8.08
CA PRO A 151 26.47 0.16 -9.11
C PRO A 151 25.77 1.52 -9.09
N GLU A 152 24.58 1.64 -8.50
CA GLU A 152 23.92 2.94 -8.26
C GLU A 152 24.42 3.65 -6.99
N GLY A 153 25.44 3.09 -6.33
CA GLY A 153 25.98 3.58 -5.07
C GLY A 153 25.18 3.08 -3.87
N ARG A 154 25.08 3.94 -2.85
CA ARG A 154 24.42 3.66 -1.55
C ARG A 154 22.99 4.19 -1.56
N ILE A 155 22.01 3.30 -1.55
CA ILE A 155 20.58 3.68 -1.54
C ILE A 155 19.95 3.21 -0.22
N PRO A 156 19.55 4.14 0.66
CA PRO A 156 18.75 3.79 1.82
C PRO A 156 17.34 3.39 1.40
N LYS A 157 16.83 2.33 2.03
CA LYS A 157 15.48 1.83 1.85
C LYS A 157 14.89 1.49 3.19
N VAL A 158 13.57 1.49 3.25
CA VAL A 158 12.80 1.10 4.43
C VAL A 158 11.66 0.18 4.01
N ARG A 159 11.44 -0.87 4.78
CA ARG A 159 10.23 -1.69 4.73
C ARG A 159 9.39 -1.35 5.96
N HIS A 160 8.15 -0.96 5.72
CA HIS A 160 7.17 -0.74 6.78
C HIS A 160 6.29 -1.96 6.92
N VAL A 161 6.18 -2.46 8.15
CA VAL A 161 5.29 -3.56 8.53
C VAL A 161 4.44 -3.08 9.70
N VAL A 162 3.13 -2.96 9.47
CA VAL A 162 2.13 -2.66 10.50
C VAL A 162 1.46 -3.96 10.92
N LEU A 163 1.49 -4.25 12.22
CA LEU A 163 0.94 -5.45 12.83
C LEU A 163 -0.22 -5.07 13.76
N PRO A 164 -1.41 -5.63 13.59
CA PRO A 164 -2.52 -5.46 14.52
C PRO A 164 -2.22 -6.19 15.84
N LEU A 165 -2.46 -5.52 16.97
CA LEU A 165 -2.27 -6.10 18.31
C LEU A 165 -3.60 -6.38 19.03
N LYS A 166 -4.73 -6.02 18.39
CA LYS A 166 -6.05 -6.17 18.98
C LYS A 166 -7.02 -6.76 17.98
N TYR A 167 -7.66 -7.86 18.39
CA TYR A 167 -8.64 -8.58 17.58
C TYR A 167 -10.00 -8.58 18.29
N PRO A 168 -11.07 -8.09 17.64
CA PRO A 168 -12.41 -8.23 18.20
C PRO A 168 -12.83 -9.70 18.16
N ASP A 169 -13.69 -10.09 19.09
CA ASP A 169 -14.29 -11.42 19.11
C ASP A 169 -15.26 -11.54 17.91
N PRO A 170 -14.97 -12.44 16.94
CA PRO A 170 -15.79 -12.63 15.74
C PRO A 170 -17.11 -13.36 16.02
N THR A 171 -17.40 -13.73 17.27
CA THR A 171 -18.66 -14.36 17.68
C THR A 171 -19.68 -13.35 18.23
N LEU A 172 -19.27 -12.13 18.57
CA LEU A 172 -20.16 -11.06 19.01
C LEU A 172 -20.97 -10.46 17.86
N ALA A 173 -22.29 -10.64 17.92
CA ALA A 173 -23.20 -10.19 16.87
C ALA A 173 -23.06 -8.68 16.56
N PRO A 174 -22.94 -8.30 15.28
CA PRO A 174 -22.83 -6.90 14.88
C PRO A 174 -24.16 -6.15 15.08
N ASN A 175 -24.06 -4.84 15.32
CA ASN A 175 -25.22 -3.98 15.48
C ASN A 175 -25.99 -3.84 14.15
N LYS A 176 -27.24 -4.30 14.15
CA LYS A 176 -28.13 -4.20 12.99
C LYS A 176 -28.63 -2.76 12.78
N ARG A 177 -28.64 -2.30 11.53
CA ARG A 177 -29.31 -1.08 11.06
C ARG A 177 -30.33 -1.44 10.00
N ILE A 178 -31.55 -0.90 10.09
CA ILE A 178 -32.61 -1.17 9.11
C ILE A 178 -32.67 0.01 8.14
N ILE A 179 -32.58 -0.27 6.84
CA ILE A 179 -32.85 0.68 5.78
C ILE A 179 -34.25 0.36 5.24
N GLU A 180 -35.22 1.18 5.63
CA GLU A 180 -36.65 0.93 5.38
C GLU A 180 -36.95 0.54 3.93
N GLY A 181 -37.56 -0.63 3.74
CA GLY A 181 -37.94 -1.16 2.44
C GLY A 181 -36.79 -1.59 1.52
N ILE A 182 -35.53 -1.53 1.99
CA ILE A 182 -34.35 -1.85 1.18
C ILE A 182 -33.58 -3.05 1.71
N ALA A 183 -33.06 -2.98 2.93
CA ALA A 183 -32.14 -3.98 3.47
C ALA A 183 -31.98 -3.87 5.00
N GLU A 184 -31.57 -4.98 5.63
CA GLU A 184 -30.86 -4.95 6.90
C GLU A 184 -29.36 -4.83 6.65
N VAL A 185 -28.67 -4.00 7.43
CA VAL A 185 -27.26 -3.67 7.25
C VAL A 185 -26.51 -3.87 8.56
N TYR A 186 -25.40 -4.60 8.49
CA TYR A 186 -24.58 -4.97 9.63
C TYR A 186 -23.14 -4.51 9.42
N PRO A 187 -22.72 -3.39 10.05
CA PRO A 187 -21.31 -2.98 10.08
C PRO A 187 -20.51 -3.97 10.93
N ILE A 188 -19.48 -4.56 10.34
CA ILE A 188 -18.72 -5.64 10.96
C ILE A 188 -17.40 -5.10 11.49
N ARG A 189 -17.20 -5.17 12.81
CA ARG A 189 -15.98 -4.69 13.45
C ARG A 189 -14.85 -5.67 13.16
N THR A 190 -13.71 -5.15 12.72
CA THR A 190 -12.49 -5.94 12.52
C THR A 190 -11.37 -5.42 13.42
N HIS A 191 -10.28 -6.18 13.47
CA HIS A 191 -8.98 -5.60 13.81
C HIS A 191 -8.55 -4.59 12.73
N LEU A 192 -7.48 -3.83 12.98
CA LEU A 192 -6.87 -3.02 11.94
C LEU A 192 -6.45 -3.94 10.79
N LEU A 193 -7.10 -3.83 9.62
CA LEU A 193 -6.74 -4.62 8.45
C LEU A 193 -5.44 -4.10 7.86
N THR A 194 -4.50 -5.01 7.61
CA THR A 194 -3.13 -4.70 7.20
C THR A 194 -2.69 -5.59 6.04
N HIS A 195 -1.53 -5.31 5.49
CA HIS A 195 -0.89 -6.13 4.45
C HIS A 195 -0.55 -7.58 4.82
N ILE A 196 -0.65 -7.98 6.10
CA ILE A 196 -0.53 -9.40 6.48
C ILE A 196 -1.86 -10.15 6.40
N ASP A 197 -2.96 -9.45 6.13
CA ASP A 197 -4.30 -10.01 6.02
C ASP A 197 -4.69 -10.29 4.56
N HIS A 198 -5.52 -11.31 4.37
CA HIS A 198 -6.07 -11.67 3.07
C HIS A 198 -7.59 -11.43 3.05
N PRO A 199 -8.16 -10.75 2.02
CA PRO A 199 -9.58 -10.40 2.00
C PRO A 199 -10.51 -11.60 2.26
N VAL A 200 -10.25 -12.75 1.63
CA VAL A 200 -11.06 -13.97 1.80
C VAL A 200 -11.06 -14.44 3.25
N GLU A 201 -9.89 -14.48 3.89
CA GLU A 201 -9.77 -14.98 5.27
C GLU A 201 -10.39 -14.00 6.27
N VAL A 202 -10.31 -12.70 5.98
CA VAL A 202 -11.02 -11.66 6.74
C VAL A 202 -12.54 -11.84 6.66
N ILE A 203 -13.10 -12.08 5.47
CA ILE A 203 -14.54 -12.35 5.30
C ILE A 203 -14.93 -13.66 6.01
N LYS A 204 -14.14 -14.73 5.86
CA LYS A 204 -14.40 -16.01 6.55
C LYS A 204 -14.40 -15.84 8.07
N LYS A 205 -13.49 -15.03 8.60
CA LYS A 205 -13.37 -14.79 10.05
C LYS A 205 -14.50 -13.93 10.61
N TYR A 206 -14.79 -12.79 10.00
CA TYR A 206 -15.65 -11.77 10.61
C TYR A 206 -17.08 -11.71 10.05
N VAL A 207 -17.31 -12.20 8.83
CA VAL A 207 -18.60 -12.03 8.13
C VAL A 207 -19.37 -13.34 8.06
N LEU A 208 -18.72 -14.44 7.67
CA LEU A 208 -19.40 -15.73 7.53
C LEU A 208 -20.16 -16.23 8.77
N PRO A 209 -19.71 -15.96 10.02
CA PRO A 209 -20.49 -16.35 11.20
C PRO A 209 -21.91 -15.77 11.25
N TYR A 210 -22.20 -14.70 10.49
CA TYR A 210 -23.48 -13.98 10.50
C TYR A 210 -24.21 -13.99 9.15
N ALA A 211 -23.52 -14.42 8.10
CA ALA A 211 -24.00 -14.34 6.75
C ALA A 211 -25.05 -15.42 6.44
N GLN A 212 -26.04 -15.05 5.63
CA GLN A 212 -27.08 -15.93 5.12
C GLN A 212 -26.98 -16.02 3.59
N PRO A 213 -27.51 -17.10 2.98
CA PRO A 213 -27.61 -17.19 1.53
C PRO A 213 -28.35 -15.98 0.95
N GLY A 214 -27.75 -15.32 -0.04
CA GLY A 214 -28.29 -14.11 -0.66
C GLY A 214 -27.78 -12.80 -0.05
N ASP A 215 -27.07 -12.84 1.07
CA ASP A 215 -26.42 -11.65 1.62
C ASP A 215 -25.28 -11.15 0.69
N ILE A 216 -25.02 -9.84 0.76
CA ILE A 216 -23.97 -9.14 0.02
C ILE A 216 -22.97 -8.56 1.03
N VAL A 217 -21.69 -8.90 0.91
CA VAL A 217 -20.64 -8.26 1.69
C VAL A 217 -20.00 -7.12 0.90
N THR A 218 -19.89 -5.95 1.52
CA THR A 218 -19.17 -4.81 0.94
C THR A 218 -17.92 -4.51 1.74
N LEU A 219 -16.82 -4.24 1.04
CA LEU A 219 -15.53 -3.86 1.62
C LEU A 219 -15.21 -2.43 1.23
N GLY A 220 -14.74 -1.63 2.18
CA GLY A 220 -14.17 -0.33 1.88
C GLY A 220 -12.96 -0.46 0.95
N GLU A 221 -12.80 0.49 0.05
CA GLU A 221 -11.67 0.58 -0.86
C GLU A 221 -10.33 0.53 -0.12
N THR A 222 -10.08 1.49 0.77
CA THR A 222 -8.79 1.69 1.43
C THR A 222 -8.33 0.44 2.19
N PRO A 223 -9.17 -0.24 3.00
CA PRO A 223 -8.81 -1.51 3.62
C PRO A 223 -8.38 -2.60 2.64
N VAL A 224 -8.99 -2.71 1.46
CA VAL A 224 -8.57 -3.68 0.43
C VAL A 224 -7.19 -3.31 -0.12
N ALA A 225 -6.95 -2.03 -0.39
CA ALA A 225 -5.63 -1.56 -0.81
C ALA A 225 -4.54 -1.81 0.25
N LEU A 226 -4.86 -1.63 1.53
CA LEU A 226 -3.95 -1.91 2.64
C LEU A 226 -3.60 -3.39 2.73
N MET A 227 -4.58 -4.29 2.60
CA MET A 227 -4.36 -5.75 2.54
C MET A 227 -3.51 -6.15 1.33
N GLN A 228 -3.61 -5.42 0.21
CA GLN A 228 -2.75 -5.61 -0.96
C GLN A 228 -1.36 -4.96 -0.83
N GLY A 229 -1.07 -4.30 0.31
CA GLY A 229 0.21 -3.62 0.54
C GLY A 229 0.42 -2.38 -0.34
N ARG A 230 -0.65 -1.75 -0.82
CA ARG A 230 -0.61 -0.60 -1.74
C ARG A 230 -0.49 0.74 -1.02
N PHE A 231 0.44 0.82 -0.07
CA PHE A 231 0.74 2.03 0.68
C PHE A 231 2.24 2.32 0.68
N PHE A 232 2.59 3.60 0.64
CA PHE A 232 3.96 4.06 0.48
C PHE A 232 4.22 5.24 1.40
N HIS A 233 5.23 5.10 2.28
CA HIS A 233 5.65 6.23 3.09
C HIS A 233 6.37 7.24 2.17
N PRO A 234 6.23 8.56 2.37
CA PRO A 234 6.88 9.56 1.52
C PRO A 234 8.39 9.38 1.35
N THR A 235 9.08 8.79 2.34
CA THR A 235 10.53 8.48 2.25
C THR A 235 10.88 7.41 1.23
N GLN A 236 9.91 6.57 0.82
CA GLN A 236 10.09 5.53 -0.19
C GLN A 236 9.88 6.06 -1.61
N ILE A 237 9.32 7.27 -1.75
CA ILE A 237 8.97 7.86 -3.03
C ILE A 237 10.03 8.89 -3.40
N LYS A 238 10.50 8.84 -4.65
CA LYS A 238 11.46 9.80 -5.19
C LYS A 238 10.80 10.63 -6.29
N PRO A 239 10.21 11.79 -5.97
CA PRO A 239 9.54 12.61 -6.97
C PRO A 239 10.48 13.05 -8.09
N GLY A 240 10.11 12.68 -9.32
CA GLY A 240 10.76 13.07 -10.56
C GLY A 240 10.28 14.42 -11.07
N TRP A 241 10.78 14.81 -12.25
CA TRP A 241 10.50 16.11 -12.83
C TRP A 241 9.00 16.33 -13.12
N VAL A 242 8.33 15.32 -13.69
CA VAL A 242 6.88 15.41 -14.01
C VAL A 242 6.09 15.65 -12.74
N ALA A 243 6.31 14.85 -11.70
CA ALA A 243 5.55 14.94 -10.47
C ALA A 243 5.70 16.31 -9.79
N LYS A 244 6.94 16.81 -9.70
CA LYS A 244 7.26 18.12 -9.11
C LYS A 244 6.68 19.31 -9.88
N ARG A 245 6.23 19.15 -11.12
CA ARG A 245 5.66 20.23 -11.93
C ARG A 245 4.15 20.12 -12.06
N VAL A 246 3.66 18.91 -12.31
CA VAL A 246 2.23 18.67 -12.54
C VAL A 246 1.42 18.85 -11.26
N CYS A 247 1.98 18.57 -10.07
CA CYS A 247 1.26 18.71 -8.81
C CYS A 247 0.72 20.13 -8.56
N TYR A 248 1.44 21.18 -9.01
CA TYR A 248 1.01 22.57 -8.85
C TYR A 248 -0.23 22.98 -9.67
N PHE A 249 -0.70 22.13 -10.59
CA PHE A 249 -1.92 22.37 -11.35
C PHE A 249 -3.20 21.91 -10.62
N PHE A 250 -3.06 21.26 -9.47
CA PHE A 250 -4.17 20.75 -8.65
C PHE A 250 -4.49 21.68 -7.50
N MET A 251 -5.73 21.65 -7.02
CA MET A 251 -6.10 22.39 -5.81
C MET A 251 -5.33 21.82 -4.62
N PRO A 252 -4.87 22.65 -3.66
CA PRO A 252 -4.05 22.18 -2.53
C PRO A 252 -4.67 21.05 -1.69
N THR A 253 -6.00 20.91 -1.73
CA THR A 253 -6.76 19.86 -1.03
C THR A 253 -6.80 18.52 -1.77
N SER A 254 -6.21 18.42 -2.97
CA SER A 254 -6.16 17.18 -3.74
C SER A 254 -4.94 16.35 -3.34
N SER A 255 -5.10 15.03 -3.24
CA SER A 255 -4.00 14.07 -3.06
C SER A 255 -2.93 14.16 -4.16
N LEU A 256 -3.28 14.71 -5.33
CA LEU A 256 -2.37 14.91 -6.46
C LEU A 256 -1.64 16.28 -6.42
N ALA A 257 -1.90 17.10 -5.40
CA ALA A 257 -1.28 18.42 -5.23
C ALA A 257 0.11 18.36 -4.58
N THR A 258 0.55 17.19 -4.13
CA THR A 258 1.92 16.99 -3.63
C THR A 258 2.78 16.26 -4.66
N ALA A 259 4.10 16.47 -4.58
CA ALA A 259 5.03 15.81 -5.48
C ALA A 259 5.10 14.29 -5.23
N CYS A 260 4.90 13.83 -3.99
CA CYS A 260 4.88 12.40 -3.67
C CYS A 260 3.59 11.75 -4.18
N GLY A 261 2.41 12.32 -3.91
CA GLY A 261 1.13 11.81 -4.42
C GLY A 261 1.05 11.83 -5.95
N MET A 262 1.58 12.87 -6.61
CA MET A 262 1.69 12.86 -8.07
C MET A 262 2.70 11.82 -8.58
N GLN A 263 3.80 11.59 -7.87
CA GLN A 263 4.79 10.59 -8.27
C GLN A 263 4.21 9.18 -8.21
N THR A 264 3.37 8.84 -7.22
CA THR A 264 2.72 7.53 -7.18
C THR A 264 1.80 7.32 -8.38
N LEU A 265 1.07 8.35 -8.82
CA LEU A 265 0.31 8.28 -10.07
C LEU A 265 1.23 8.06 -11.28
N VAL A 266 2.34 8.82 -11.37
CA VAL A 266 3.35 8.67 -12.43
C VAL A 266 3.93 7.26 -12.46
N ASP A 267 4.18 6.65 -11.30
CA ASP A 267 4.72 5.29 -11.20
C ASP A 267 3.74 4.23 -11.70
N VAL A 268 2.43 4.46 -11.51
CA VAL A 268 1.38 3.55 -12.00
C VAL A 268 1.13 3.71 -13.50
N VAL A 269 0.96 4.94 -13.99
CA VAL A 269 0.41 5.18 -15.35
C VAL A 269 1.46 5.69 -16.35
N GLY A 270 2.65 6.01 -15.86
CA GLY A 270 3.78 6.51 -16.64
C GLY A 270 3.79 8.04 -16.81
N PRO A 271 4.99 8.65 -16.85
CA PRO A 271 5.14 10.11 -16.93
C PRO A 271 4.56 10.72 -18.20
N ALA A 272 4.68 10.03 -19.33
CA ALA A 272 4.14 10.50 -20.62
C ALA A 272 2.61 10.62 -20.61
N ARG A 273 1.93 9.64 -20.01
CA ARG A 273 0.47 9.64 -19.88
C ARG A 273 -0.02 10.75 -18.95
N VAL A 274 0.67 10.98 -17.84
CA VAL A 274 0.36 12.10 -16.93
C VAL A 274 0.53 13.45 -17.63
N LEU A 275 1.63 13.65 -18.37
CA LEU A 275 1.86 14.86 -19.14
C LEU A 275 0.79 15.08 -20.22
N PHE A 276 0.43 14.04 -20.96
CA PHE A 276 -0.64 14.11 -21.94
C PHE A 276 -1.99 14.46 -21.28
N ALA A 277 -2.32 13.77 -20.18
CA ALA A 277 -3.57 13.98 -19.45
C ALA A 277 -3.69 15.40 -18.90
N ILE A 278 -2.61 16.00 -18.39
CA ILE A 278 -2.66 17.39 -17.87
C ILE A 278 -2.79 18.42 -19.00
N VAL A 279 -2.11 18.23 -20.13
CA VAL A 279 -2.23 19.13 -21.28
C VAL A 279 -3.66 19.11 -21.82
N VAL A 280 -4.19 17.93 -22.13
CA VAL A 280 -5.56 17.79 -22.67
C VAL A 280 -6.60 18.17 -21.62
N GLY A 281 -6.41 17.78 -20.36
CA GLY A 281 -7.31 18.12 -19.26
C GLY A 281 -7.40 19.63 -19.02
N THR A 282 -6.28 20.35 -19.14
CA THR A 282 -6.26 21.81 -19.02
C THR A 282 -7.00 22.47 -20.17
N LEU A 283 -6.75 22.06 -21.42
CA LEU A 283 -7.47 22.56 -22.59
C LEU A 283 -8.98 22.27 -22.49
N ALA A 284 -9.37 21.08 -22.09
CA ALA A 284 -10.77 20.71 -21.89
C ALA A 284 -11.44 21.55 -20.80
N LYS A 285 -10.74 21.84 -19.69
CA LYS A 285 -11.23 22.72 -18.62
C LYS A 285 -11.47 24.15 -19.14
N LEU A 286 -10.57 24.68 -19.98
CA LEU A 286 -10.77 25.97 -20.64
C LEU A 286 -11.99 25.99 -21.59
N LEU A 287 -12.29 24.84 -22.19
CA LEU A 287 -13.49 24.63 -23.01
C LEU A 287 -14.74 24.23 -22.19
N GLY A 288 -14.73 24.40 -20.87
CA GLY A 288 -15.87 24.15 -19.99
C GLY A 288 -16.13 22.67 -19.65
N LYS A 289 -15.17 21.76 -19.91
CA LYS A 289 -15.27 20.32 -19.61
C LYS A 289 -14.27 19.92 -18.50
N PRO A 290 -14.61 20.13 -17.21
CA PRO A 290 -13.74 19.74 -16.10
C PRO A 290 -13.62 18.20 -15.98
N GLY A 291 -12.54 17.73 -15.34
CA GLY A 291 -12.39 16.31 -14.98
C GLY A 291 -11.80 15.39 -16.06
N VAL A 292 -11.53 15.90 -17.27
CA VAL A 292 -10.92 15.12 -18.37
C VAL A 292 -9.53 14.59 -18.01
N PHE A 293 -8.77 15.29 -17.15
CA PHE A 293 -7.51 14.79 -16.61
C PHE A 293 -7.68 13.38 -16.02
N TYR A 294 -8.66 13.17 -15.14
CA TYR A 294 -8.87 11.88 -14.47
C TYR A 294 -9.31 10.78 -15.43
N GLN A 295 -10.08 11.12 -16.47
CA GLN A 295 -10.47 10.17 -17.50
C GLN A 295 -9.25 9.66 -18.28
N LEU A 296 -8.31 10.55 -18.60
CA LEU A 296 -7.10 10.20 -19.36
C LEU A 296 -6.02 9.57 -18.49
N ALA A 297 -5.80 10.08 -17.28
CA ALA A 297 -4.83 9.54 -16.34
C ALA A 297 -5.21 8.13 -15.89
N GLY A 298 -6.51 7.84 -15.76
CA GLY A 298 -7.04 6.54 -15.37
C GLY A 298 -7.67 6.56 -13.98
N GLU A 299 -8.39 5.50 -13.62
CA GLU A 299 -9.18 5.45 -12.38
C GLU A 299 -8.35 5.68 -11.11
N GLN A 300 -7.10 5.19 -11.08
CA GLN A 300 -6.19 5.38 -9.94
C GLN A 300 -5.95 6.84 -9.60
N ALA A 301 -6.03 7.77 -10.57
CA ALA A 301 -5.89 9.21 -10.29
C ALA A 301 -6.98 9.77 -9.35
N ARG A 302 -8.12 9.07 -9.21
CA ARG A 302 -9.20 9.44 -8.27
C ARG A 302 -9.16 8.70 -6.95
N LEU A 303 -8.32 7.67 -6.85
CA LEU A 303 -8.29 6.70 -5.76
C LEU A 303 -7.02 6.82 -4.91
N ILE A 304 -6.09 7.70 -5.30
CA ILE A 304 -4.89 7.98 -4.52
C ILE A 304 -5.29 8.88 -3.36
N ASP A 305 -5.02 8.41 -2.16
CA ASP A 305 -5.11 9.17 -0.93
C ASP A 305 -3.70 9.50 -0.46
N ASP A 306 -3.41 10.80 -0.31
CA ASP A 306 -2.13 11.26 0.22
C ASP A 306 -2.12 11.18 1.76
N VAL A 307 -1.02 11.60 2.37
CA VAL A 307 -0.91 11.72 3.83
C VAL A 307 -2.12 12.46 4.42
N THR A 308 -2.50 12.10 5.64
CA THR A 308 -3.72 12.50 6.38
C THR A 308 -5.02 11.82 5.94
N GLY A 309 -4.99 10.99 4.90
CA GLY A 309 -6.19 10.36 4.33
C GLY A 309 -6.71 9.09 5.02
N THR A 310 -5.97 8.52 5.99
CA THR A 310 -6.30 7.19 6.58
C THR A 310 -6.05 7.15 8.09
N LEU A 311 -6.48 6.08 8.76
CA LEU A 311 -6.18 5.78 10.17
C LEU A 311 -4.68 5.66 10.48
N PRO A 312 -4.21 6.09 11.65
CA PRO A 312 -2.85 5.80 12.09
C PRO A 312 -2.49 4.31 12.12
N PRO A 313 -1.28 3.92 11.68
CA PRO A 313 -0.19 4.79 11.22
C PRO A 313 -0.26 5.18 9.73
N TYR A 314 -1.29 4.73 9.00
CA TYR A 314 -1.44 4.97 7.56
C TYR A 314 -1.79 6.43 7.21
N ASP A 315 -2.14 7.25 8.21
CA ASP A 315 -2.20 8.72 8.08
C ASP A 315 -0.86 9.32 7.63
N GLN A 316 0.27 8.63 7.84
CA GLN A 316 1.59 9.04 7.38
C GLN A 316 1.99 8.46 6.02
N PHE A 317 1.07 7.82 5.30
CA PHE A 317 1.34 7.12 4.05
C PHE A 317 0.46 7.64 2.92
N ILE A 318 0.96 7.48 1.70
CA ILE A 318 0.15 7.56 0.49
C ILE A 318 -0.43 6.17 0.24
N VAL A 319 -1.75 6.06 0.11
CA VAL A 319 -2.47 4.82 -0.19
C VAL A 319 -3.02 4.91 -1.62
N LEU A 320 -2.78 3.88 -2.42
CA LEU A 320 -3.35 3.80 -3.77
C LEU A 320 -4.68 3.05 -3.71
N GLY A 321 -5.52 3.20 -4.74
CA GLY A 321 -6.69 2.35 -4.86
C GLY A 321 -6.35 0.89 -5.12
N PRO A 322 -7.25 -0.07 -4.82
CA PRO A 322 -7.05 -1.50 -4.98
C PRO A 322 -6.59 -1.88 -6.39
N ASP A 323 -5.73 -2.89 -6.44
CA ASP A 323 -5.37 -3.58 -7.67
C ASP A 323 -6.43 -4.62 -8.01
N ASP A 324 -6.79 -4.72 -9.28
CA ASP A 324 -7.77 -5.68 -9.81
C ASP A 324 -8.97 -5.96 -8.86
N PRO A 325 -9.76 -4.93 -8.51
CA PRO A 325 -10.85 -5.08 -7.55
C PRO A 325 -11.92 -6.07 -8.04
N GLN A 326 -12.05 -6.27 -9.36
CA GLN A 326 -12.98 -7.24 -9.92
C GLN A 326 -12.55 -8.68 -9.63
N ASN A 327 -11.26 -9.01 -9.76
CA ASN A 327 -10.77 -10.32 -9.37
C ASN A 327 -10.98 -10.57 -7.87
N VAL A 328 -10.74 -9.57 -7.01
CA VAL A 328 -10.98 -9.69 -5.56
C VAL A 328 -12.43 -10.08 -5.26
N VAL A 329 -13.42 -9.37 -5.81
CA VAL A 329 -14.84 -9.70 -5.54
C VAL A 329 -15.26 -11.04 -6.14
N ASN A 330 -14.70 -11.44 -7.29
CA ASN A 330 -14.96 -12.75 -7.89
C ASN A 330 -14.41 -13.88 -7.02
N THR A 331 -13.17 -13.75 -6.53
CA THR A 331 -12.57 -14.72 -5.60
C THR A 331 -13.36 -14.80 -4.29
N LEU A 332 -13.81 -13.67 -3.75
CA LEU A 332 -14.67 -13.65 -2.56
C LEU A 332 -15.96 -14.44 -2.79
N GLN A 333 -16.64 -14.24 -3.91
CA GLN A 333 -17.86 -14.99 -4.23
C GLN A 333 -17.59 -16.48 -4.35
N GLN A 334 -16.53 -16.86 -5.04
CA GLN A 334 -16.14 -18.26 -5.22
C GLN A 334 -15.84 -18.96 -3.89
N GLU A 335 -15.11 -18.30 -2.99
CA GLU A 335 -14.62 -18.90 -1.75
C GLU A 335 -15.64 -18.84 -0.59
N THR A 336 -16.60 -17.91 -0.65
CA THR A 336 -17.53 -17.66 0.47
C THR A 336 -18.99 -17.85 0.11
N GLY A 337 -19.33 -17.89 -1.18
CA GLY A 337 -20.71 -17.95 -1.68
C GLY A 337 -21.50 -16.65 -1.58
N LEU A 338 -20.94 -15.58 -1.00
CA LEU A 338 -21.61 -14.30 -0.84
C LEU A 338 -21.51 -13.44 -2.10
N GLY A 339 -22.52 -12.60 -2.35
CA GLY A 339 -22.34 -11.47 -3.25
C GLY A 339 -21.30 -10.52 -2.66
N ALA A 340 -20.42 -9.94 -3.47
CA ALA A 340 -19.35 -9.07 -2.97
C ALA A 340 -19.25 -7.77 -3.76
N ALA A 341 -18.93 -6.67 -3.08
CA ALA A 341 -18.60 -5.40 -3.72
C ALA A 341 -17.47 -4.66 -2.99
N ILE A 342 -16.65 -3.96 -3.75
CA ILE A 342 -15.67 -3.00 -3.21
C ILE A 342 -16.21 -1.60 -3.47
N VAL A 343 -16.28 -0.81 -2.41
CA VAL A 343 -16.96 0.48 -2.40
C VAL A 343 -16.09 1.58 -1.80
N ASP A 344 -16.21 2.76 -2.36
CA ASP A 344 -15.75 4.01 -1.77
C ASP A 344 -17.00 4.82 -1.38
N VAL A 345 -17.17 5.02 -0.08
CA VAL A 345 -18.33 5.69 0.52
C VAL A 345 -17.81 6.94 1.22
N ASN A 346 -18.32 8.10 0.82
CA ASN A 346 -18.00 9.35 1.47
C ASN A 346 -19.19 9.93 2.26
N ASP A 347 -18.87 10.83 3.19
CA ASP A 347 -19.86 11.49 4.06
C ASP A 347 -20.85 12.39 3.32
N LEU A 348 -20.58 12.70 2.04
CA LEU A 348 -21.49 13.45 1.16
C LEU A 348 -22.58 12.56 0.53
N LYS A 349 -22.81 11.37 1.11
CA LYS A 349 -23.81 10.38 0.67
C LYS A 349 -23.55 9.85 -0.75
N ALA A 350 -22.32 9.97 -1.25
CA ALA A 350 -21.94 9.39 -2.53
C ALA A 350 -21.28 8.03 -2.30
N VAL A 351 -21.79 7.03 -3.02
CA VAL A 351 -21.28 5.66 -3.00
C VAL A 351 -20.77 5.34 -4.40
N LYS A 352 -19.46 5.18 -4.52
CA LYS A 352 -18.79 4.70 -5.73
C LYS A 352 -18.56 3.19 -5.57
N ILE A 353 -19.03 2.40 -6.52
CA ILE A 353 -18.76 0.96 -6.57
C ILE A 353 -17.57 0.79 -7.51
N LEU A 354 -16.45 0.27 -6.99
CA LEU A 354 -15.25 0.01 -7.78
C LEU A 354 -15.31 -1.34 -8.49
N ALA A 355 -15.89 -2.34 -7.82
CA ALA A 355 -16.18 -3.65 -8.37
C ALA A 355 -17.35 -4.29 -7.64
N ALA A 356 -18.07 -5.18 -8.33
CA ALA A 356 -19.14 -5.98 -7.74
C ALA A 356 -19.25 -7.32 -8.47
N THR A 357 -19.70 -8.34 -7.75
CA THR A 357 -19.99 -9.65 -8.37
C THR A 357 -21.10 -9.51 -9.41
N PRO A 358 -21.07 -10.27 -10.52
CA PRO A 358 -22.09 -10.21 -11.57
C PRO A 358 -23.50 -10.43 -11.02
N GLY A 359 -24.47 -9.66 -11.54
CA GLY A 359 -25.89 -9.81 -11.19
C GLY A 359 -26.34 -9.06 -9.93
N LEU A 360 -25.44 -8.42 -9.18
CA LEU A 360 -25.86 -7.60 -8.04
C LEU A 360 -26.54 -6.29 -8.47
N SER A 361 -27.58 -5.91 -7.72
CA SER A 361 -28.24 -4.62 -7.87
C SER A 361 -27.35 -3.51 -7.31
N THR A 362 -26.71 -2.76 -8.21
CA THR A 362 -25.91 -1.57 -7.83
C THR A 362 -26.77 -0.50 -7.14
N ALA A 363 -28.05 -0.41 -7.50
CA ALA A 363 -29.00 0.51 -6.87
C ALA A 363 -29.23 0.15 -5.40
N LEU A 364 -29.44 -1.15 -5.11
CA LEU A 364 -29.61 -1.64 -3.74
C LEU A 364 -28.37 -1.34 -2.89
N ILE A 365 -27.17 -1.66 -3.38
CA ILE A 365 -25.91 -1.40 -2.66
C ILE A 365 -25.76 0.10 -2.35
N LYS A 366 -25.98 0.98 -3.34
CA LYS A 366 -25.89 2.43 -3.14
C LYS A 366 -26.91 2.94 -2.14
N GLN A 367 -28.13 2.42 -2.15
CA GLN A 367 -29.18 2.81 -1.21
C GLN A 367 -28.86 2.34 0.22
N ALA A 368 -28.42 1.09 0.37
CA ALA A 368 -28.04 0.50 1.65
C ALA A 368 -26.86 1.21 2.32
N LEU A 369 -25.89 1.69 1.52
CA LEU A 369 -24.68 2.34 2.03
C LEU A 369 -24.76 3.88 2.10
N ARG A 370 -25.87 4.49 1.65
CA ARG A 370 -25.99 5.95 1.50
C ARG A 370 -25.76 6.74 2.79
N SER A 371 -26.11 6.16 3.94
CA SER A 371 -25.94 6.76 5.27
C SER A 371 -24.57 6.51 5.90
N ASN A 372 -23.63 5.93 5.13
CA ASN A 372 -22.34 5.44 5.62
C ASN A 372 -22.49 4.55 6.88
N PRO A 373 -23.09 3.36 6.76
CA PRO A 373 -23.31 2.47 7.90
C PRO A 373 -21.99 1.99 8.53
N ALA A 374 -20.91 1.93 7.75
CA ALA A 374 -19.56 1.63 8.20
C ALA A 374 -19.01 2.68 9.18
N GLY A 375 -19.60 3.88 9.24
CA GLY A 375 -19.04 4.98 10.02
C GLY A 375 -17.73 5.49 9.44
N ASN A 376 -16.96 6.19 10.27
CA ASN A 376 -15.67 6.74 9.92
C ASN A 376 -14.54 5.94 10.58
N ALA A 377 -13.34 6.52 10.52
CA ALA A 377 -12.09 5.87 10.87
C ALA A 377 -12.13 5.16 12.25
N ASP A 378 -12.69 5.80 13.27
CA ASP A 378 -12.62 5.31 14.66
C ASP A 378 -13.52 4.09 14.95
N GLU A 379 -14.56 3.87 14.14
CA GLU A 379 -15.48 2.74 14.33
C GLU A 379 -14.82 1.39 14.02
N GLN A 380 -13.79 1.34 13.16
CA GLN A 380 -13.10 0.12 12.71
C GLN A 380 -14.07 -0.95 12.14
N THR A 381 -15.01 -0.50 11.32
CA THR A 381 -16.01 -1.35 10.64
C THR A 381 -15.85 -1.32 9.11
N PRO A 382 -14.70 -1.76 8.56
CA PRO A 382 -14.39 -1.65 7.13
C PRO A 382 -15.21 -2.59 6.23
N LEU A 383 -15.99 -3.50 6.83
CA LEU A 383 -16.87 -4.42 6.14
C LEU A 383 -18.31 -4.14 6.54
N VAL A 384 -19.23 -4.25 5.58
CA VAL A 384 -20.65 -4.12 5.81
C VAL A 384 -21.37 -5.29 5.14
N LEU A 385 -22.11 -6.07 5.92
CA LEU A 385 -22.97 -7.12 5.40
C LEU A 385 -24.37 -6.54 5.16
N ILE A 386 -24.87 -6.70 3.94
CA ILE A 386 -26.17 -6.23 3.49
C ILE A 386 -27.04 -7.45 3.26
N ARG A 387 -28.18 -7.50 3.94
CA ARG A 387 -29.24 -8.48 3.73
C ARG A 387 -30.42 -7.80 3.05
N PRO A 388 -30.63 -8.02 1.74
CA PRO A 388 -31.79 -7.47 1.03
C PRO A 388 -33.10 -7.94 1.67
N LEU A 389 -34.11 -7.06 1.70
CA LEU A 389 -35.45 -7.35 2.21
C LEU A 389 -36.39 -7.92 1.13
#